data_AF-A0A926VBJ8-F1
#
_entry.id   AF-A0A926VBJ8-F1
#
_cell.length_a   1.000
_cell.length_b   1.000
_cell.length_c   1.000
_cell.angle_alpha   90.00
_cell.angle_beta   90.00
_cell.angle_gamma   90.00
#
_symmetry.space_group_name_H-M   'P 1'
#
loop_
_entity.id
_entity.type
_entity.pdbx_description
1 polymer ?
#
loop_
_entity_poly.entity_id
_entity_poly.type
_entity_poly.pdbx_seq_one_letter_code
_entity_poly.pdbx_strand_id
1 'polypeptide(L)'
;MRSIRFNFSALLRPIRLLLAVCVCTVILMSYAMPAYSASTNTSRPTDGEANLLEIERKSQEAVLSNPYGMKKQIKETNPGLNEVQGTADIDKMKRPENTKGVESVEEIIGKSLEKAAGNK
;
A
#
# COMPACT_ATOMS: atom_id res chain seq x y z
N MET A 1 30.34 -55.16 36.71
CA MET A 1 29.67 -54.11 35.90
C MET A 1 28.66 -53.40 36.78
N ARG A 2 28.87 -52.12 37.10
CA ARG A 2 27.99 -51.35 38.00
C ARG A 2 27.23 -50.34 37.15
N SER A 3 25.97 -50.60 36.86
CA SER A 3 25.13 -49.70 36.07
C SER A 3 24.68 -48.52 36.92
N ILE A 4 25.06 -47.31 36.50
CA ILE A 4 24.61 -46.05 37.10
C ILE A 4 23.16 -45.86 36.69
N ARG A 5 22.24 -46.02 37.64
CA ARG A 5 20.82 -45.70 37.44
C ARG A 5 20.65 -44.19 37.60
N PHE A 6 20.55 -43.46 36.50
CA PHE A 6 20.18 -42.03 36.52
C PHE A 6 18.72 -41.88 36.95
N ASN A 7 18.50 -41.32 38.14
CA ASN A 7 17.16 -40.96 38.60
C ASN A 7 16.69 -39.72 37.83
N PHE A 8 16.02 -39.93 36.69
CA PHE A 8 15.45 -38.86 35.86
C PHE A 8 14.61 -37.84 36.67
N SER A 9 13.89 -38.30 37.69
CA SER A 9 13.10 -37.44 38.60
C SER A 9 13.93 -36.43 39.40
N ALA A 10 15.20 -36.71 39.68
CA ALA A 10 16.09 -35.78 40.38
C ALA A 10 16.60 -34.66 39.46
N LEU A 11 16.70 -34.93 38.15
CA LEU A 11 17.11 -33.95 37.14
C LEU A 11 15.96 -33.03 36.70
N LEU A 12 14.71 -33.52 36.76
CA LEU A 12 13.52 -32.75 36.34
C LEU A 12 13.18 -31.58 37.28
N ARG A 13 13.48 -31.70 38.58
CA ARG A 13 13.22 -30.64 39.57
C ARG A 13 14.01 -29.35 39.31
N PRO A 14 15.35 -29.38 39.13
CA PRO A 14 16.12 -28.16 38.83
C PRO A 14 15.79 -27.60 37.44
N ILE A 15 15.50 -28.45 36.44
CA ILE A 15 15.10 -28.01 35.10
C ILE A 15 13.80 -27.20 35.17
N ARG A 16 12.82 -27.64 35.95
CA ARG A 16 11.54 -26.93 36.11
C ARG A 16 11.73 -25.55 36.75
N LEU A 17 12.63 -25.44 37.74
CA LEU A 17 12.95 -24.15 38.37
C LEU A 17 13.66 -23.21 37.39
N LEU A 18 14.64 -23.72 36.63
CA LEU A 18 15.37 -22.93 35.64
C LEU A 18 14.42 -22.39 34.57
N LEU A 19 13.50 -23.23 34.08
CA LEU A 19 12.51 -22.84 33.07
C LEU A 19 11.53 -21.79 33.60
N ALA A 20 11.09 -21.92 34.86
CA ALA A 20 10.24 -20.92 35.51
C ALA A 20 10.95 -19.56 35.64
N VAL A 21 12.21 -19.55 36.05
CA VAL A 21 13.01 -18.32 36.14
C VAL A 21 13.18 -17.67 34.75
N CYS A 22 13.51 -18.45 33.72
CA CYS A 22 13.61 -17.95 32.34
C CYS A 22 12.31 -17.33 31.83
N VAL A 23 11.15 -17.95 32.11
CA VAL A 23 9.86 -17.41 31.68
C VAL A 23 9.57 -16.10 32.41
N CYS A 24 9.81 -16.04 33.73
CA CYS A 24 9.63 -14.82 34.50
C CYS A 24 10.52 -13.68 34.03
N THR A 25 11.79 -13.95 33.70
CA THR A 25 12.71 -12.92 33.20
C THR A 25 12.31 -12.42 31.81
N VAL A 26 11.86 -13.31 30.91
CA VAL A 26 11.34 -12.91 29.59
C VAL A 26 10.12 -12.00 29.74
N ILE A 27 9.15 -12.36 30.59
CA ILE A 27 7.94 -11.55 30.82
C ILE A 27 8.30 -10.16 31.37
N LEU A 28 9.20 -10.09 32.36
CA LEU A 28 9.64 -8.82 32.94
C LEU A 28 10.38 -7.94 31.91
N MET A 29 11.23 -8.54 31.07
CA MET A 29 11.93 -7.81 30.02
C MET A 29 10.97 -7.32 28.92
N SER A 30 9.96 -8.13 28.57
CA SER A 30 8.91 -7.74 27.62
C SER A 30 8.03 -6.60 28.13
N TYR A 31 7.88 -6.44 29.45
CA TYR A 31 7.13 -5.31 30.02
C TYR A 31 8.01 -4.05 30.17
N ALA A 32 9.30 -4.22 30.46
CA ALA A 32 10.24 -3.12 30.64
C ALA A 32 10.76 -2.52 29.31
N MET A 33 10.62 -3.25 28.20
CA MET A 33 10.96 -2.77 26.86
C MET A 33 9.67 -2.52 26.06
N PRO A 34 9.25 -1.24 25.88
CA PRO A 34 8.22 -0.91 24.90
C PRO A 34 8.59 -1.52 23.55
N ALA A 35 7.61 -2.08 22.84
CA ALA A 35 7.83 -2.59 21.48
C ALA A 35 8.42 -1.47 20.61
N TYR A 36 9.71 -1.55 20.31
CA TYR A 36 10.39 -0.64 19.39
C TYR A 36 9.93 -0.97 17.96
N SER A 37 8.74 -0.49 17.59
CA SER A 37 8.25 -0.48 16.21
C SER A 37 8.14 0.93 15.63
N ALA A 38 8.83 1.91 16.21
CA ALA A 38 8.69 3.31 15.83
C ALA A 38 10.04 4.04 15.88
N SER A 39 10.88 3.84 14.86
CA SER A 39 12.02 4.74 14.60
C SER A 39 12.08 5.23 13.16
N THR A 40 11.15 4.85 12.28
CA THR A 40 11.14 5.35 10.90
C THR A 40 9.88 6.10 10.51
N ASN A 41 8.82 6.10 11.34
CA ASN A 41 7.58 6.85 11.09
C ASN A 41 6.95 7.31 12.41
N THR A 42 7.67 8.05 13.24
CA THR A 42 7.06 8.74 14.38
C THR A 42 6.37 10.00 13.84
N SER A 43 5.05 9.93 13.62
CA SER A 43 4.24 11.14 13.47
C SER A 43 4.42 11.97 14.73
N ARG A 44 4.85 13.24 14.60
CA ARG A 44 4.91 14.13 15.75
C ARG A 44 3.46 14.37 16.21
N PRO A 45 3.18 14.49 17.51
CA PRO A 45 1.83 14.81 18.00
C PRO A 45 1.20 16.04 17.33
N THR A 46 2.05 17.00 16.93
CA THR A 46 1.69 18.22 16.19
C THR A 46 1.37 18.00 14.71
N ASP A 47 1.80 16.90 14.10
CA ASP A 47 1.59 16.64 12.67
C ASP A 47 0.12 16.27 12.38
N GLY A 48 -0.58 15.74 13.38
CA GLY A 48 -2.03 15.53 13.31
C GLY A 48 -2.81 16.85 13.22
N GLU A 49 -2.42 17.84 14.02
CA GLU A 49 -3.05 19.16 14.05
C GLU A 49 -2.86 19.93 12.74
N ALA A 50 -1.67 19.84 12.13
CA ALA A 50 -1.39 20.46 10.84
C ALA A 50 -2.32 19.95 9.73
N ASN A 51 -2.63 18.65 9.71
CA ASN A 51 -3.56 18.07 8.74
C ASN A 51 -5.02 18.44 9.03
N LEU A 52 -5.40 18.60 10.30
CA LEU A 52 -6.76 18.95 10.70
C LEU A 52 -7.14 20.37 10.24
N LEU A 53 -6.23 21.35 10.35
CA LEU A 53 -6.49 22.71 9.88
C LEU A 53 -6.73 22.78 8.36
N GLU A 54 -5.99 21.99 7.58
CA GLU A 54 -6.19 21.93 6.14
C GLU A 54 -7.53 21.26 5.78
N ILE A 55 -7.88 20.18 6.48
CA ILE A 55 -9.16 19.48 6.30
C ILE A 55 -10.33 20.38 6.69
N GLU A 56 -10.23 21.08 7.82
CA GLU A 56 -11.24 22.02 8.29
C GLU A 56 -11.44 23.16 7.28
N ARG A 57 -10.36 23.76 6.80
CA ARG A 57 -10.40 24.79 5.76
C ARG A 57 -11.07 24.30 4.48
N LYS A 58 -10.72 23.10 4.00
CA LYS A 58 -11.32 22.49 2.79
C LYS A 58 -12.80 22.14 3.01
N SER A 59 -13.15 21.66 4.19
CA SER A 59 -14.54 21.35 4.57
C SER A 59 -15.39 22.62 4.59
N GLN A 60 -14.88 23.69 5.21
CA GLN A 60 -15.56 24.99 5.23
C GLN A 60 -15.68 25.59 3.82
N GLU A 61 -14.64 25.49 3.00
CA GLU A 61 -14.69 25.89 1.58
C GLU A 61 -15.73 25.07 0.80
N ALA A 62 -15.84 23.76 1.05
CA ALA A 62 -16.84 22.89 0.41
C ALA A 62 -18.28 23.14 0.89
N VAL A 63 -18.47 23.63 2.12
CA VAL A 63 -19.80 24.06 2.59
C VAL A 63 -20.19 25.42 1.98
N LEU A 64 -19.21 26.32 1.81
CA LEU A 64 -19.43 27.67 1.27
C LEU A 64 -19.51 27.71 -0.26
N SER A 65 -18.79 26.82 -0.95
CA SER A 65 -18.85 26.64 -2.40
C SER A 65 -19.82 25.51 -2.72
N ASN A 66 -20.72 25.68 -3.69
CA ASN A 66 -21.69 24.65 -4.07
C ASN A 66 -20.97 23.31 -4.38
N PRO A 67 -21.00 22.30 -3.48
CA PRO A 67 -20.04 21.20 -3.47
C PRO A 67 -20.29 20.17 -4.58
N TYR A 68 -21.37 20.34 -5.35
CA TYR A 68 -21.81 19.40 -6.38
C TYR A 68 -21.48 19.87 -7.80
N GLY A 69 -20.51 20.78 -7.95
CA GLY A 69 -19.95 21.08 -9.25
C GLY A 69 -19.21 19.88 -9.81
N MET A 70 -19.91 18.97 -10.50
CA MET A 70 -19.32 17.77 -11.13
C MET A 70 -18.04 18.09 -11.90
N LYS A 71 -17.95 19.28 -12.53
CA LYS A 71 -16.76 19.71 -13.26
C LYS A 71 -15.50 19.84 -12.40
N LYS A 72 -15.61 20.34 -11.15
CA LYS A 72 -14.45 20.50 -10.25
C LYS A 72 -14.00 19.12 -9.73
N GLN A 73 -14.95 18.29 -9.33
CA GLN A 73 -14.68 16.92 -8.88
C GLN A 73 -14.09 16.05 -9.99
N ILE A 74 -14.64 16.09 -11.20
CA ILE A 74 -14.09 15.37 -12.37
C ILE A 74 -12.66 15.84 -12.67
N LYS A 75 -12.37 17.15 -12.55
CA LYS A 75 -11.03 17.69 -12.79
C LYS A 75 -10.01 17.24 -11.74
N GLU A 76 -10.41 17.13 -10.47
CA GLU A 76 -9.52 16.74 -9.38
C GLU A 76 -9.36 15.22 -9.26
N THR A 77 -10.41 14.43 -9.52
CA THR A 77 -10.37 12.95 -9.46
C THR A 77 -9.85 12.32 -10.76
N ASN A 78 -9.86 13.04 -11.88
CA ASN A 78 -9.44 12.50 -13.18
C ASN A 78 -8.33 13.36 -13.80
N PRO A 79 -7.10 13.36 -13.22
CA PRO A 79 -6.03 14.25 -13.66
C PRO A 79 -5.43 13.90 -15.03
N GLY A 80 -5.88 12.84 -15.72
CA GLY A 80 -5.32 12.44 -17.00
C GLY A 80 -6.13 11.42 -17.79
N LEU A 81 -5.46 10.42 -18.38
CA LEU A 81 -6.05 9.45 -19.31
C LEU A 81 -7.11 8.55 -18.65
N ASN A 82 -6.86 8.16 -17.40
CA ASN A 82 -7.80 7.45 -16.53
C ASN A 82 -7.34 7.55 -15.07
N GLU A 83 -8.20 7.24 -14.10
CA GLU A 83 -7.86 7.33 -12.65
C GLU A 83 -6.66 6.44 -12.26
N VAL A 84 -6.52 5.28 -12.89
CA VAL A 84 -5.41 4.33 -12.66
C VAL A 84 -4.10 4.77 -13.30
N GLN A 85 -4.16 5.47 -14.45
CA GLN A 85 -2.97 5.79 -15.26
C GLN A 85 -2.54 7.25 -15.14
N GLY A 86 -3.38 8.12 -14.57
CA GLY A 86 -3.11 9.55 -14.42
C GLY A 86 -2.69 10.18 -15.74
N THR A 87 -1.65 11.00 -15.73
CA THR A 87 -1.09 11.66 -16.93
C THR A 87 0.04 10.86 -17.59
N ALA A 88 0.24 9.60 -17.22
CA ALA A 88 1.40 8.83 -17.66
C ALA A 88 1.49 8.78 -19.20
N ASP A 89 2.61 9.29 -19.73
CA ASP A 89 2.97 9.29 -21.15
C ASP A 89 1.88 9.83 -22.10
N ILE A 90 1.01 10.73 -21.62
CA ILE A 90 -0.08 11.32 -22.41
C ILE A 90 0.42 12.05 -23.67
N ASP A 91 1.63 12.59 -23.60
CA ASP A 91 2.37 13.23 -24.68
C ASP A 91 2.91 12.24 -25.73
N LYS A 92 3.13 10.98 -25.35
CA LYS A 92 3.58 9.90 -26.25
C LYS A 92 2.42 9.15 -26.88
N MET A 93 1.19 9.36 -26.42
CA MET A 93 0.02 8.70 -26.98
C MET A 93 -0.33 9.23 -28.36
N LYS A 94 -0.58 8.31 -29.29
CA LYS A 94 -1.12 8.64 -30.61
C LYS A 94 -2.60 9.01 -30.48
N ARG A 95 -2.91 10.26 -30.80
CA ARG A 95 -4.23 10.88 -30.84
C ARG A 95 -4.53 11.34 -32.26
N PRO A 96 -5.80 11.39 -32.68
CA PRO A 96 -6.18 11.85 -34.03
C PRO A 96 -5.56 13.22 -34.39
N GLU A 97 -5.43 14.09 -33.40
CA GLU A 97 -4.86 15.44 -33.54
C GLU A 97 -3.34 15.44 -33.78
N ASN A 98 -2.60 14.48 -33.21
CA ASN A 98 -1.13 14.42 -33.28
C ASN A 98 -0.60 13.28 -34.17
N THR A 99 -1.49 12.56 -34.86
CA THR A 99 -1.19 11.36 -35.63
C THR A 99 -1.84 11.46 -37.01
N LYS A 100 -1.01 11.74 -38.03
CA LYS A 100 -1.41 11.70 -39.44
C LYS A 100 -0.74 10.51 -40.12
N GLY A 101 -1.51 9.76 -40.91
CA GLY A 101 -0.99 8.65 -41.73
C GLY A 101 -0.61 7.38 -40.96
N VAL A 102 -1.15 7.19 -39.75
CA VAL A 102 -1.02 5.93 -39.01
C VAL A 102 -2.34 5.19 -39.13
N GLU A 103 -2.27 3.92 -39.53
CA GLU A 103 -3.44 3.06 -39.66
C GLU A 103 -4.11 2.89 -38.30
N SER A 104 -5.44 2.97 -38.28
CA SER A 104 -6.19 2.72 -37.05
C SER A 104 -6.07 1.25 -36.66
N VAL A 105 -6.25 0.93 -35.37
CA VAL A 105 -6.25 -0.47 -34.90
C VAL A 105 -7.29 -1.30 -35.64
N GLU A 106 -8.44 -0.70 -35.95
CA GLU A 106 -9.51 -1.32 -36.73
C GLU A 106 -9.08 -1.60 -38.17
N GLU A 107 -8.35 -0.68 -38.81
CA GLU A 107 -7.79 -0.88 -40.15
C GLU A 107 -6.73 -1.97 -40.18
N ILE A 108 -5.86 -2.03 -39.16
CA ILE A 108 -4.83 -3.08 -39.03
C ILE A 108 -5.48 -4.46 -38.85
N ILE A 109 -6.50 -4.55 -37.99
CA ILE A 109 -7.23 -5.79 -37.74
C ILE A 109 -8.02 -6.20 -38.98
N GLY A 110 -8.68 -5.25 -39.65
CA GLY A 110 -9.42 -5.47 -40.89
C GLY A 110 -8.52 -6.02 -42.00
N LYS A 111 -7.40 -5.35 -42.30
CA LYS A 111 -6.41 -5.83 -43.27
C LYS A 111 -5.86 -7.21 -42.92
N SER A 112 -5.62 -7.47 -41.64
CA SER A 112 -5.13 -8.77 -41.17
C SER A 112 -6.16 -9.88 -41.36
N LEU A 113 -7.43 -9.59 -41.10
CA LEU A 113 -8.55 -10.52 -41.31
C LEU A 113 -8.82 -10.75 -42.80
N GLU A 114 -8.79 -9.73 -43.65
CA GLU A 114 -8.92 -9.86 -45.11
C GLU A 114 -7.80 -10.72 -45.69
N LYS A 115 -6.56 -10.47 -45.26
CA LYS A 115 -5.39 -11.26 -45.66
C LYS A 115 -5.49 -12.72 -45.20
N ALA A 116 -6.03 -12.98 -44.00
CA ALA A 116 -6.25 -14.33 -43.48
C ALA A 116 -7.44 -15.03 -44.17
N ALA A 117 -8.47 -14.28 -44.55
CA ALA A 117 -9.62 -14.76 -45.30
C ALA A 117 -9.33 -14.96 -46.79
N GLY A 118 -8.13 -14.60 -47.26
CA GLY A 118 -7.67 -14.84 -48.63
C GLY A 118 -8.22 -13.86 -49.67
N ASN A 119 -8.82 -12.75 -49.24
CA ASN A 119 -9.21 -11.68 -50.14
C ASN A 119 -8.07 -10.66 -50.21
N LYS A 120 -7.59 -10.36 -51.42
CA LYS A 120 -6.44 -9.48 -51.66
C LYS A 120 -6.77 -8.02 -51.36
#